data_AF-A0A163M083-F1
#
_entry.id   AF-A0A163M083-F1
#
_cell.length_a   1.000
_cell.length_b   1.000
_cell.length_c   1.000
_cell.angle_alpha   90.00
_cell.angle_beta   90.00
_cell.angle_gamma   90.00
#
_symmetry.space_group_name_H-M   'P 1'
#
loop_
_entity.id
_entity.type
_entity.pdbx_description
1 polymer ?
#
loop_
_entity_poly.entity_id
_entity_poly.type
_entity_poly.pdbx_seq_one_letter_code
_entity_poly.pdbx_strand_id
1 'polypeptide(L)'
;VINKWSQDLAAKQKAFSDSALSDATDESINLMEQCESIQKRLEQAKALYLKSFPHEPAFGGAPPMAKTVVKEIPPGEIPALISDGDNNLPEPLGRIHYDVHKFVVHFEKMFAFKGIDVNLHYYKVLMWGLGTSYSQHLDKKRGELAAGAQETWAMVKGWLYSFKDTPAHRLRNLQRLASLRRHPSESSAKLVVRLQEDFERLGIDKFTLVELVAVQIMAQENALWQRKFKEAMVKGMGA
;
A
#
# COMPACT_ATOMS: atom_id res chain seq x y z
N VAL A 1 -38.96 8.00 92.02
CA VAL A 1 -37.61 7.38 91.83
C VAL A 1 -37.52 6.63 90.50
N ILE A 2 -38.49 5.78 90.16
CA ILE A 2 -38.52 4.94 88.93
C ILE A 2 -38.45 5.76 87.62
N ASN A 3 -39.19 6.87 87.51
CA ASN A 3 -39.18 7.69 86.28
C ASN A 3 -37.83 8.36 85.97
N LYS A 4 -37.04 8.71 86.98
CA LYS A 4 -35.73 9.35 86.78
C LYS A 4 -34.68 8.35 86.30
N TRP A 5 -34.75 7.12 86.80
CA TRP A 5 -33.90 6.02 86.37
C TRP A 5 -34.16 5.59 84.93
N SER A 6 -35.44 5.54 84.50
CA SER A 6 -35.78 5.22 83.12
C SER A 6 -35.28 6.27 82.12
N GLN A 7 -35.37 7.55 82.48
CA GLN A 7 -34.83 8.65 81.67
C GLN A 7 -33.30 8.63 81.58
N ASP A 8 -32.62 8.37 82.70
CA ASP A 8 -31.15 8.22 82.71
C ASP A 8 -30.68 7.02 81.88
N LEU A 9 -31.43 5.91 81.90
CA LEU A 9 -31.09 4.73 81.09
C LEU A 9 -31.23 5.01 79.60
N ALA A 10 -32.32 5.68 79.20
CA ALA A 10 -32.55 6.06 77.80
C ALA A 10 -31.52 7.08 77.31
N ALA A 11 -31.13 8.05 78.15
CA ALA A 11 -30.09 9.02 77.82
C ALA A 11 -28.71 8.35 77.65
N LYS A 12 -28.36 7.40 78.53
CA LYS A 12 -27.11 6.63 78.41
C LYS A 12 -27.09 5.74 77.17
N GLN A 13 -28.21 5.10 76.84
CA GLN A 13 -28.30 4.23 75.68
C GLN A 13 -28.25 5.01 74.36
N LYS A 14 -28.86 6.20 74.32
CA LYS A 14 -28.74 7.12 73.19
C LYS A 14 -27.30 7.62 73.04
N ALA A 15 -26.67 8.07 74.12
CA ALA A 15 -25.27 8.52 74.09
C ALA A 15 -24.29 7.41 73.65
N PHE A 16 -24.52 6.16 74.07
CA PHE A 16 -23.72 5.01 73.64
C PHE A 16 -23.92 4.70 72.15
N SER A 17 -25.16 4.80 71.67
CA SER A 17 -25.49 4.57 70.26
C SER A 17 -24.91 5.65 69.36
N ASP A 18 -25.01 6.93 69.76
CA ASP A 18 -24.47 8.07 69.03
C ASP A 18 -22.92 8.04 69.00
N SER A 19 -22.27 7.62 70.10
CA SER A 19 -20.81 7.41 70.16
C SER A 19 -20.37 6.27 69.25
N ALA A 20 -21.05 5.12 69.29
CA ALA A 20 -20.72 3.97 68.44
C ALA A 20 -20.93 4.27 66.95
N LEU A 21 -21.91 5.12 66.61
CA LEU A 21 -22.13 5.57 65.23
C LEU A 21 -21.02 6.53 64.76
N SER A 22 -20.58 7.44 65.63
CA SER A 22 -19.47 8.37 65.36
C SER A 22 -18.15 7.62 65.13
N ASP A 23 -17.82 6.67 66.01
CA ASP A 23 -16.60 5.88 65.90
C ASP A 23 -16.59 5.02 64.62
N ALA A 24 -17.74 4.43 64.25
CA ALA A 24 -17.87 3.68 63.01
C ALA A 24 -17.75 4.57 61.75
N THR A 25 -18.26 5.81 61.79
CA THR A 25 -18.09 6.76 60.70
C THR A 25 -16.64 7.25 60.59
N ASP A 26 -15.96 7.52 61.69
CA ASP A 26 -14.57 7.96 61.71
C ASP A 26 -13.61 6.87 61.25
N GLU A 27 -13.85 5.61 61.64
CA GLU A 27 -13.11 4.45 61.12
C GLU A 27 -13.30 4.28 59.60
N SER A 28 -14.53 4.48 59.10
CA SER A 28 -14.81 4.36 57.67
C SER A 28 -14.17 5.48 56.83
N ILE A 29 -14.13 6.71 57.36
CA ILE A 29 -13.47 7.87 56.73
C ILE A 29 -11.96 7.63 56.70
N ASN A 30 -11.37 7.21 57.83
CA ASN A 30 -9.94 6.90 57.92
C ASN A 30 -9.55 5.74 56.98
N LEU A 31 -10.39 4.71 56.84
CA LEU A 31 -10.17 3.64 55.88
C LEU A 31 -10.20 4.13 54.43
N MET A 32 -11.16 5.01 54.08
CA MET A 32 -11.21 5.61 52.74
C MET A 32 -9.99 6.47 52.45
N GLU A 33 -9.55 7.30 53.40
CA GLU A 33 -8.32 8.10 53.27
C GLU A 33 -7.08 7.22 53.09
N GLN A 34 -7.01 6.08 53.79
CA GLN A 34 -5.96 5.09 53.61
C GLN A 34 -6.02 4.44 52.22
N CYS A 35 -7.21 4.07 51.74
CA CYS A 35 -7.40 3.53 50.40
C CYS A 35 -6.99 4.54 49.31
N GLU A 36 -7.36 5.81 49.44
CA GLU A 36 -6.95 6.86 48.51
C GLU A 36 -5.43 7.09 48.53
N SER A 37 -4.81 7.06 49.71
CA SER A 37 -3.36 7.18 49.87
C SER A 37 -2.62 6.01 49.21
N ILE A 38 -3.12 4.78 49.39
CA ILE A 38 -2.57 3.58 48.74
C ILE A 38 -2.74 3.66 47.23
N GLN A 39 -3.89 4.12 46.73
CA GLN A 39 -4.13 4.27 45.30
C GLN A 39 -3.17 5.29 44.67
N LYS A 40 -2.97 6.46 45.32
CA LYS A 40 -2.00 7.47 44.85
C LYS A 40 -0.58 6.92 44.80
N ARG A 41 -0.15 6.16 45.82
CA ARG A 41 1.17 5.52 45.83
C ARG A 41 1.32 4.47 44.73
N LEU A 42 0.26 3.72 44.44
CA LEU A 42 0.23 2.72 43.38
C LEU A 42 0.31 3.38 41.99
N GLU A 43 -0.41 4.47 41.76
CA GLU A 43 -0.33 5.25 40.52
C GLU A 43 1.07 5.86 40.31
N GLN A 44 1.67 6.41 41.37
CA GLN A 44 3.05 6.92 41.32
C GLN A 44 4.06 5.81 41.03
N ALA A 45 3.92 4.64 41.66
CA ALA A 45 4.78 3.49 41.40
C ALA A 45 4.63 2.98 39.95
N LYS A 46 3.41 2.93 39.42
CA LYS A 46 3.13 2.62 38.01
C LYS A 46 3.81 3.60 37.07
N ALA A 47 3.71 4.91 37.33
CA ALA A 47 4.33 5.95 36.51
C ALA A 47 5.86 5.86 36.53
N LEU A 48 6.47 5.61 37.69
CA LEU A 48 7.92 5.41 37.82
C LEU A 48 8.37 4.12 37.11
N TYR A 49 7.60 3.04 37.25
CA TYR A 49 7.90 1.77 36.59
C TYR A 49 7.84 1.90 35.07
N LEU A 50 6.81 2.55 34.51
CA LEU A 50 6.71 2.85 33.07
C LEU A 50 7.84 3.75 32.57
N LYS A 51 8.39 4.63 33.42
CA LYS A 51 9.55 5.44 33.06
C LYS A 51 10.82 4.59 32.90
N SER A 52 10.99 3.56 33.73
CA SER A 52 12.12 2.62 33.67
C SER A 52 11.92 1.51 32.65
N PHE A 53 10.68 1.07 32.45
CA PHE A 53 10.29 -0.03 31.55
C PHE A 53 9.07 0.39 30.70
N PRO A 54 9.30 1.20 29.65
CA PRO A 54 8.23 1.80 28.84
C PRO A 54 7.35 0.80 28.08
N HIS A 55 7.77 -0.46 28.03
CA HIS A 55 7.19 -1.53 27.22
C HIS A 55 6.52 -2.62 28.05
N GLU A 56 6.41 -2.46 29.37
CA GLU A 56 5.79 -3.46 30.24
C GLU A 56 4.25 -3.47 30.06
N PRO A 57 3.65 -4.58 29.59
CA PRO A 57 2.22 -4.64 29.31
C PRO A 57 1.35 -4.57 30.57
N ALA A 58 1.86 -5.07 31.70
CA ALA A 58 1.11 -5.16 32.96
C ALA A 58 0.65 -3.80 33.52
N PHE A 59 1.27 -2.70 33.07
CA PHE A 59 0.95 -1.34 33.51
C PHE A 59 0.51 -0.41 32.36
N GLY A 60 0.14 -0.97 31.20
CA GLY A 60 -0.32 -0.18 30.05
C GLY A 60 0.80 0.47 29.23
N GLY A 61 2.04 0.00 29.36
CA GLY A 61 3.15 0.41 28.51
C GLY A 61 2.83 0.06 27.05
N ALA A 62 3.07 1.00 26.14
CA ALA A 62 2.88 0.74 24.72
C ALA A 62 3.80 -0.43 24.33
N PRO A 63 3.29 -1.47 23.64
CA PRO A 63 4.15 -2.52 23.13
C PRO A 63 5.28 -1.82 22.37
N PRO A 64 6.53 -2.30 22.48
CA PRO A 64 7.61 -1.71 21.71
C PRO A 64 7.08 -1.69 20.29
N MET A 65 6.94 -0.48 19.70
CA MET A 65 6.63 -0.36 18.28
C MET A 65 7.56 -1.36 17.67
N ALA A 66 7.00 -2.45 17.12
CA ALA A 66 7.80 -3.51 16.56
C ALA A 66 8.78 -2.73 15.71
N LYS A 67 10.08 -2.82 16.03
CA LYS A 67 11.08 -2.31 15.10
C LYS A 67 10.68 -3.06 13.85
N THR A 68 9.99 -2.38 12.95
CA THR A 68 9.61 -2.93 11.67
C THR A 68 10.97 -3.21 11.13
N VAL A 69 11.40 -4.47 11.24
CA VAL A 69 12.61 -4.92 10.61
C VAL A 69 12.25 -4.65 9.19
N VAL A 70 12.73 -3.52 8.66
CA VAL A 70 12.61 -3.17 7.27
C VAL A 70 13.37 -4.29 6.61
N LYS A 71 12.66 -5.37 6.27
CA LYS A 71 13.20 -6.43 5.44
C LYS A 71 13.42 -5.71 4.13
N GLU A 72 14.61 -5.16 3.95
CA GLU A 72 14.97 -4.50 2.71
C GLU A 72 14.71 -5.49 1.59
N ILE A 73 13.85 -5.10 0.66
CA ILE A 73 13.55 -5.91 -0.51
C ILE A 73 14.82 -5.83 -1.37
N PRO A 74 15.53 -6.95 -1.60
CA PRO A 74 16.73 -6.91 -2.40
C PRO A 74 16.37 -6.51 -3.84
N PRO A 75 17.22 -5.71 -4.53
CA PRO A 75 16.94 -5.23 -5.88
C PRO A 75 16.55 -6.33 -6.88
N GLY A 76 17.21 -7.49 -6.79
CA GLY A 76 16.95 -8.65 -7.65
C GLY A 76 15.62 -9.37 -7.45
N GLU A 77 14.83 -9.01 -6.43
CA GLU A 77 13.47 -9.53 -6.23
C GLU A 77 12.39 -8.56 -6.73
N ILE A 78 12.76 -7.31 -7.05
CA ILE A 78 11.80 -6.28 -7.42
C ILE A 78 11.33 -6.55 -8.86
N PRO A 79 10.02 -6.75 -9.08
CA PRO A 79 9.51 -6.88 -10.42
C PRO A 79 9.71 -5.57 -11.17
N ALA A 80 9.99 -5.66 -12.47
CA ALA A 80 10.17 -4.50 -13.32
C ALA A 80 8.99 -4.33 -14.28
N LEU A 81 8.59 -3.10 -14.57
CA LEU A 81 7.61 -2.73 -15.59
C LEU A 81 8.31 -1.89 -16.65
N ILE A 82 8.39 -2.42 -17.88
CA ILE A 82 9.06 -1.74 -18.98
C ILE A 82 8.15 -1.54 -20.18
N SER A 83 8.42 -0.45 -20.88
CA SER A 83 7.93 -0.25 -22.24
C SER A 83 8.97 -0.73 -23.25
N ASP A 84 8.48 -1.15 -24.42
CA ASP A 84 9.33 -1.64 -25.49
C ASP A 84 10.29 -0.51 -25.96
N GLY A 85 11.60 -0.66 -25.74
CA GLY A 85 12.62 0.37 -25.98
C GLY A 85 13.25 1.01 -24.73
N ASP A 86 12.81 0.64 -23.53
CA ASP A 86 13.51 1.00 -22.29
C ASP A 86 14.75 0.09 -22.12
N ASN A 87 15.95 0.63 -22.36
CA ASN A 87 17.23 -0.10 -22.26
C ASN A 87 17.99 0.14 -20.95
N ASN A 88 17.50 1.03 -20.08
CA ASN A 88 18.25 1.51 -18.91
C ASN A 88 17.52 1.19 -17.62
N LEU A 89 17.58 -0.06 -17.18
CA LEU A 89 17.22 -0.42 -15.82
C LEU A 89 18.45 -0.84 -15.02
N PRO A 90 18.56 -0.42 -13.75
CA PRO A 90 19.65 -0.85 -12.89
C PRO A 90 19.51 -2.34 -12.57
N GLU A 91 20.40 -3.17 -13.10
CA GLU A 91 20.52 -4.58 -12.71
C GLU A 91 21.11 -4.69 -11.28
N PRO A 92 20.73 -5.71 -10.48
CA PRO A 92 19.86 -6.83 -10.82
C PRO A 92 18.38 -6.54 -10.54
N LEU A 93 17.51 -6.94 -11.48
CA LEU A 93 16.05 -6.88 -11.32
C LEU A 93 15.46 -8.29 -11.18
N GLY A 94 14.28 -8.35 -10.59
CA GLY A 94 13.45 -9.56 -10.58
C GLY A 94 12.76 -9.79 -11.93
N ARG A 95 11.53 -10.27 -11.90
CA ARG A 95 10.78 -10.60 -13.13
C ARG A 95 10.36 -9.33 -13.88
N ILE A 96 10.69 -9.28 -15.18
CA ILE A 96 10.29 -8.22 -16.09
C ILE A 96 8.85 -8.45 -16.58
N HIS A 97 8.04 -7.39 -16.57
CA HIS A 97 6.68 -7.35 -17.07
C HIS A 97 6.53 -6.25 -18.13
N TYR A 98 5.73 -6.56 -19.14
CA TYR A 98 5.28 -5.62 -20.16
C TYR A 98 3.80 -5.24 -19.98
N ASP A 99 3.07 -6.04 -19.20
CA ASP A 99 1.68 -5.81 -18.84
C ASP A 99 1.59 -5.20 -17.43
N VAL A 100 0.85 -4.10 -17.34
CA VAL A 100 0.68 -3.34 -16.09
C VAL A 100 -0.08 -4.14 -15.03
N HIS A 101 -1.09 -4.93 -15.41
CA HIS A 101 -1.86 -5.74 -14.45
C HIS A 101 -0.99 -6.83 -13.83
N LYS A 102 -0.26 -7.59 -14.67
CA LYS A 102 0.67 -8.63 -14.21
C LYS A 102 1.75 -8.05 -13.31
N PHE A 103 2.26 -6.87 -13.66
CA PHE A 103 3.21 -6.13 -12.82
C PHE A 103 2.61 -5.77 -11.46
N VAL A 104 1.47 -5.07 -11.43
CA VAL A 104 0.83 -4.60 -10.18
C VAL A 104 0.52 -5.79 -9.27
N VAL A 105 -0.01 -6.88 -9.82
CA VAL A 105 -0.29 -8.10 -9.04
C VAL A 105 0.98 -8.71 -8.46
N HIS A 106 2.08 -8.77 -9.23
CA HIS A 106 3.36 -9.28 -8.74
C HIS A 106 3.95 -8.35 -7.66
N PHE A 107 3.91 -7.05 -7.89
CA PHE A 107 4.41 -6.03 -6.97
C PHE A 107 3.68 -6.11 -5.61
N GLU A 108 2.35 -6.16 -5.61
CA GLU A 108 1.58 -6.30 -4.36
C GLU A 108 1.83 -7.63 -3.64
N LYS A 109 1.96 -8.73 -4.39
CA LYS A 109 2.31 -10.05 -3.81
C LYS A 109 3.68 -10.04 -3.13
N MET A 110 4.66 -9.36 -3.71
CA MET A 110 5.99 -9.22 -3.12
C MET A 110 5.94 -8.51 -1.76
N PHE A 111 5.22 -7.38 -1.68
CA PHE A 111 5.04 -6.65 -0.41
C PHE A 111 4.28 -7.49 0.63
N ALA A 112 3.20 -8.16 0.22
CA ALA A 112 2.43 -9.04 1.09
C ALA A 112 3.30 -10.20 1.65
N PHE A 113 4.14 -10.81 0.80
CA PHE A 113 5.05 -11.88 1.21
C PHE A 113 6.10 -11.40 2.22
N LYS A 114 6.59 -10.17 2.07
CA LYS A 114 7.58 -9.59 3.00
C LYS A 114 6.94 -9.02 4.28
N GLY A 115 5.61 -8.93 4.33
CA GLY A 115 4.86 -8.35 5.46
C GLY A 115 5.05 -6.84 5.58
N ILE A 116 5.26 -6.15 4.46
CA ILE A 116 5.50 -4.70 4.40
C ILE A 116 4.24 -4.03 3.86
N ASP A 117 3.82 -2.93 4.50
CA ASP A 117 2.72 -2.11 3.98
C ASP A 117 3.14 -1.41 2.69
N VAL A 118 2.47 -1.76 1.59
CA VAL A 118 2.69 -1.17 0.27
C VAL A 118 2.53 0.35 0.34
N ASN A 119 1.53 0.88 1.05
CA ASN A 119 1.21 2.31 1.06
C ASN A 119 2.33 3.17 1.65
N LEU A 120 3.13 2.61 2.56
CA LEU A 120 4.22 3.32 3.22
C LEU A 120 5.54 3.25 2.42
N HIS A 121 5.72 2.22 1.62
CA HIS A 121 7.04 1.88 1.06
C HIS A 121 7.09 1.73 -0.46
N TYR A 122 5.95 1.83 -1.17
CA TYR A 122 5.91 1.67 -2.62
C TYR A 122 6.86 2.62 -3.35
N TYR A 123 6.94 3.90 -2.95
CA TYR A 123 7.68 4.93 -3.69
C TYR A 123 9.14 4.54 -3.97
N LYS A 124 9.88 4.13 -2.93
CA LYS A 124 11.32 3.80 -3.04
C LYS A 124 11.54 2.58 -3.92
N VAL A 125 10.70 1.56 -3.77
CA VAL A 125 10.82 0.27 -4.46
C VAL A 125 10.37 0.38 -5.92
N LEU A 126 9.31 1.16 -6.16
CA LEU A 126 8.74 1.38 -7.48
C LEU A 126 9.74 2.08 -8.40
N MET A 127 10.50 3.07 -7.90
CA MET A 127 11.52 3.77 -8.67
C MET A 127 12.63 2.84 -9.19
N TRP A 128 12.88 1.70 -8.55
CA TRP A 128 13.87 0.73 -9.01
C TRP A 128 13.32 -0.21 -10.08
N GLY A 129 12.00 -0.43 -10.12
CA GLY A 129 11.35 -1.35 -11.06
C GLY A 129 10.75 -0.69 -12.30
N LEU A 130 10.63 0.63 -12.38
CA LEU A 130 9.98 1.29 -13.51
C LEU A 130 10.97 1.67 -14.63
N GLY A 131 10.63 1.29 -15.85
CA GLY A 131 11.29 1.80 -17.06
C GLY A 131 11.03 3.29 -17.28
N THR A 132 11.88 3.92 -18.10
CA THR A 132 11.91 5.37 -18.37
C THR A 132 10.55 5.94 -18.75
N SER A 133 9.79 5.21 -19.57
CA SER A 133 8.49 5.69 -20.06
C SER A 133 7.45 5.79 -18.95
N TYR A 134 7.41 4.78 -18.07
CA TYR A 134 6.48 4.75 -16.93
C TYR A 134 6.89 5.72 -15.83
N SER A 135 8.19 5.87 -15.56
CA SER A 135 8.68 6.84 -14.56
C SER A 135 8.34 8.27 -14.97
N GLN A 136 8.58 8.65 -16.23
CA GLN A 136 8.22 9.97 -16.75
C GLN A 136 6.72 10.25 -16.68
N HIS A 137 5.87 9.25 -16.97
CA HIS A 137 4.43 9.40 -16.84
C HIS A 137 3.99 9.61 -15.40
N LEU A 138 4.56 8.86 -14.44
CA LEU A 138 4.27 9.07 -13.03
C LEU A 138 4.74 10.44 -12.55
N ASP A 139 5.93 10.89 -12.95
CA ASP A 139 6.45 12.21 -12.57
C ASP A 139 5.58 13.34 -13.13
N LYS A 140 5.06 13.19 -14.35
CA LYS A 140 4.05 14.10 -14.90
C LYS A 140 2.77 14.10 -14.05
N LYS A 141 2.25 12.93 -13.67
CA LYS A 141 1.04 12.83 -12.84
C LYS A 141 1.23 13.36 -11.42
N ARG A 142 2.43 13.23 -10.86
CA ARG A 142 2.83 13.87 -9.61
C ARG A 142 2.82 15.39 -9.71
N GLY A 143 3.31 15.94 -10.82
CA GLY A 143 3.24 17.38 -11.09
C GLY A 143 1.81 17.92 -11.26
N GLU A 144 0.84 17.07 -11.62
CA GLU A 144 -0.57 17.41 -11.74
C GLU A 144 -1.34 17.34 -10.40
N LEU A 145 -0.71 16.87 -9.31
CA LEU A 145 -1.35 16.82 -7.99
C LEU A 145 -1.60 18.22 -7.42
N ALA A 146 -2.75 18.39 -6.79
CA ALA A 146 -3.05 19.61 -6.04
C ALA A 146 -2.06 19.78 -4.88
N ALA A 147 -1.73 21.04 -4.57
CA ALA A 147 -0.85 21.36 -3.45
C ALA A 147 -1.42 20.80 -2.13
N GLY A 148 -0.67 19.92 -1.46
CA GLY A 148 -1.08 19.27 -0.22
C GLY A 148 -1.81 17.93 -0.38
N ALA A 149 -2.04 17.45 -1.61
CA ALA A 149 -2.57 16.10 -1.83
C ALA A 149 -1.51 15.03 -1.53
N GLN A 150 -1.89 13.99 -0.78
CA GLN A 150 -1.00 12.86 -0.47
C GLN A 150 -1.08 11.79 -1.56
N GLU A 151 0.07 11.44 -2.15
CA GLU A 151 0.18 10.32 -3.11
C GLU A 151 -0.08 8.99 -2.38
N THR A 152 -1.10 8.24 -2.82
CA THR A 152 -1.40 6.90 -2.31
C THR A 152 -1.12 5.84 -3.37
N TRP A 153 -0.83 4.60 -2.95
CA TRP A 153 -0.61 3.50 -3.89
C TRP A 153 -1.81 3.26 -4.80
N ALA A 154 -3.04 3.45 -4.31
CA ALA A 154 -4.25 3.35 -5.12
C ALA A 154 -4.27 4.36 -6.28
N MET A 155 -3.84 5.60 -6.02
CA MET A 155 -3.72 6.63 -7.07
C MET A 155 -2.65 6.25 -8.09
N VAL A 156 -1.48 5.79 -7.64
CA VAL A 156 -0.40 5.34 -8.53
C VAL A 156 -0.82 4.17 -9.40
N LYS A 157 -1.54 3.18 -8.86
CA LYS A 157 -2.14 2.10 -9.67
C LYS A 157 -3.05 2.67 -10.75
N GLY A 158 -3.94 3.60 -10.38
CA GLY A 158 -4.80 4.30 -11.35
C GLY A 158 -3.98 4.98 -12.45
N TRP A 159 -2.87 5.63 -12.10
CA TRP A 159 -1.99 6.28 -13.07
C TRP A 159 -1.27 5.30 -13.99
N LEU A 160 -0.74 4.20 -13.43
CA LEU A 160 -0.12 3.12 -14.21
C LEU A 160 -1.12 2.49 -15.18
N TYR A 161 -2.35 2.19 -14.74
CA TYR A 161 -3.40 1.69 -15.62
C TYR A 161 -3.87 2.71 -16.65
N SER A 162 -3.84 4.01 -16.31
CA SER A 162 -4.20 5.09 -17.23
C SER A 162 -3.11 5.41 -18.25
N PHE A 163 -1.91 4.82 -18.12
CA PHE A 163 -0.85 4.99 -19.10
C PHE A 163 -1.26 4.31 -20.40
N LYS A 164 -1.89 5.10 -21.28
CA LYS A 164 -2.10 4.72 -22.67
C LYS A 164 -0.77 4.88 -23.38
N ASP A 165 -0.30 3.82 -24.03
CA ASP A 165 0.80 3.91 -24.99
C ASP A 165 0.54 5.12 -25.90
N THR A 166 1.52 6.01 -26.05
CA THR A 166 1.32 7.18 -26.93
C THR A 166 0.89 6.71 -28.32
N PRO A 167 0.12 7.50 -29.10
CA PRO A 167 -0.30 7.08 -30.44
C PRO A 167 0.86 6.57 -31.33
N ALA A 168 2.06 7.11 -31.14
CA ALA A 168 3.28 6.65 -31.79
C ALA A 168 3.74 5.27 -31.30
N HIS A 169 3.76 5.02 -29.98
CA HIS A 169 4.08 3.71 -29.40
C HIS A 169 3.04 2.65 -29.80
N ARG A 170 1.75 3.01 -29.76
CA ARG A 170 0.63 2.15 -30.17
C ARG A 170 0.75 1.76 -31.66
N LEU A 171 0.99 2.73 -32.54
CA LEU A 171 1.20 2.47 -33.97
C LEU A 171 2.46 1.60 -34.23
N ARG A 172 3.54 1.85 -33.48
CA ARG A 172 4.78 1.06 -33.59
C ARG A 172 4.56 -0.40 -33.16
N ASN A 173 3.87 -0.62 -32.04
CA ASN A 173 3.55 -1.97 -31.55
C ASN A 173 2.62 -2.70 -32.52
N LEU A 174 1.62 -2.00 -33.07
CA LEU A 174 0.72 -2.53 -34.09
C LEU A 174 1.45 -2.95 -35.38
N GLN A 175 2.41 -2.14 -35.84
CA GLN A 175 3.27 -2.49 -36.97
C GLN A 175 4.16 -3.69 -36.67
N ARG A 176 4.71 -3.78 -35.45
CA ARG A 176 5.50 -4.94 -35.01
C ARG A 176 4.67 -6.22 -35.03
N LEU A 177 3.45 -6.19 -34.48
CA LEU A 177 2.50 -7.30 -34.51
C LEU A 177 2.21 -7.77 -35.94
N ALA A 178 1.93 -6.83 -36.86
CA ALA A 178 1.68 -7.15 -38.27
C ALA A 178 2.92 -7.75 -38.98
N SER A 179 4.12 -7.37 -38.54
CA SER A 179 5.38 -7.85 -39.11
C SER A 179 5.88 -9.18 -38.54
N LEU A 180 5.18 -9.79 -37.57
CA LEU A 180 5.59 -11.07 -37.01
C LEU A 180 5.58 -12.16 -38.10
N ARG A 181 6.76 -12.74 -38.36
CA ARG A 181 6.95 -13.84 -39.31
C ARG A 181 7.54 -15.05 -38.61
N ARG A 182 7.23 -16.25 -39.12
CA ARG A 182 7.88 -17.50 -38.72
C ARG A 182 9.35 -17.46 -39.13
N HIS A 183 10.26 -17.81 -38.23
CA HIS A 183 11.66 -17.98 -38.63
C HIS A 183 11.84 -19.31 -39.39
N PRO A 184 12.64 -19.38 -40.46
CA PRO A 184 12.77 -20.59 -41.28
C PRO A 184 13.15 -21.86 -40.48
N SER A 185 14.00 -21.72 -39.47
CA SER A 185 14.48 -22.81 -38.60
C SER A 185 13.65 -23.06 -37.33
N GLU A 186 12.52 -22.36 -37.16
CA GLU A 186 11.68 -22.47 -35.96
C GLU A 186 10.64 -23.59 -36.10
N SER A 187 10.52 -24.42 -35.06
CA SER A 187 9.47 -25.45 -34.97
C SER A 187 8.12 -24.85 -34.60
N SER A 188 7.02 -25.55 -34.90
CA SER A 188 5.66 -25.09 -34.56
C SER A 188 5.46 -24.81 -33.07
N ALA A 189 6.01 -25.67 -32.20
CA ALA A 189 5.93 -25.48 -30.75
C ALA A 189 6.68 -24.22 -30.29
N LYS A 190 7.89 -23.98 -30.82
CA LYS A 190 8.68 -22.77 -30.50
C LYS A 190 8.00 -21.50 -31.03
N LEU A 191 7.42 -21.57 -32.23
CA LEU A 191 6.66 -20.48 -32.83
C LEU A 191 5.48 -20.06 -31.95
N VAL A 192 4.68 -21.01 -31.45
CA VAL A 192 3.51 -20.70 -30.62
C VAL A 192 3.93 -20.01 -29.32
N VAL A 193 4.96 -20.52 -28.65
CA VAL A 193 5.46 -19.91 -27.40
C VAL A 193 5.98 -18.49 -27.67
N ARG A 194 6.82 -18.30 -28.70
CA ARG A 194 7.34 -16.98 -29.06
C ARG A 194 6.22 -16.01 -29.42
N LEU A 195 5.22 -16.44 -30.19
CA LEU A 195 4.09 -15.59 -30.55
C LEU A 195 3.27 -15.19 -29.32
N GLN A 196 3.07 -16.10 -28.37
CA GLN A 196 2.41 -15.76 -27.10
C GLN A 196 3.20 -14.69 -26.33
N GLU A 197 4.53 -14.85 -26.23
CA GLU A 197 5.40 -13.86 -25.58
C GLU A 197 5.37 -12.51 -26.32
N ASP A 198 5.43 -12.52 -27.66
CA ASP A 198 5.35 -11.32 -28.49
C ASP A 198 3.98 -10.63 -28.37
N PHE A 199 2.89 -11.39 -28.30
CA PHE A 199 1.53 -10.89 -28.10
C PHE A 199 1.36 -10.25 -26.73
N GLU A 200 1.90 -10.86 -25.68
CA GLU A 200 1.90 -10.28 -24.34
C GLU A 200 2.77 -9.03 -24.27
N ARG A 201 3.96 -9.06 -24.89
CA ARG A 201 4.90 -7.94 -24.91
C ARG A 201 4.35 -6.72 -25.65
N LEU A 202 3.72 -6.95 -26.80
CA LEU A 202 3.19 -5.88 -27.66
C LEU A 202 1.77 -5.45 -27.25
N GLY A 203 1.13 -6.19 -26.35
CA GLY A 203 -0.23 -5.92 -25.86
C GLY A 203 -1.29 -6.13 -26.94
N ILE A 204 -1.38 -7.35 -27.49
CA ILE A 204 -2.34 -7.67 -28.56
C ILE A 204 -3.79 -7.37 -28.18
N ASP A 205 -4.12 -7.50 -26.90
CA ASP A 205 -5.42 -7.23 -26.30
C ASP A 205 -5.84 -5.75 -26.38
N LYS A 206 -4.88 -4.84 -26.59
CA LYS A 206 -5.12 -3.40 -26.75
C LYS A 206 -5.62 -3.03 -28.15
N PHE A 207 -5.57 -3.98 -29.10
CA PHE A 207 -5.88 -3.75 -30.50
C PHE A 207 -7.10 -4.54 -30.94
N THR A 208 -7.93 -3.91 -31.76
CA THR A 208 -9.03 -4.58 -32.44
C THR A 208 -8.51 -5.40 -33.62
N LEU A 209 -9.26 -6.45 -34.00
CA LEU A 209 -8.95 -7.23 -35.20
C LEU A 209 -8.93 -6.35 -36.46
N VAL A 210 -9.78 -5.33 -36.50
CA VAL A 210 -9.85 -4.37 -37.62
C VAL A 210 -8.55 -3.57 -37.73
N GLU A 211 -8.01 -3.06 -36.63
CA GLU A 211 -6.73 -2.35 -36.63
C GLU A 211 -5.58 -3.25 -37.12
N LEU A 212 -5.54 -4.51 -36.67
CA LEU A 212 -4.51 -5.48 -37.09
C LEU A 212 -4.58 -5.77 -38.59
N VAL A 213 -5.77 -6.03 -39.12
CA VAL A 213 -5.99 -6.29 -40.55
C VAL A 213 -5.69 -5.04 -41.39
N ALA A 214 -6.12 -3.86 -40.94
CA ALA A 214 -5.87 -2.61 -41.64
C ALA A 214 -4.36 -2.34 -41.81
N VAL A 215 -3.55 -2.56 -40.76
CA VAL A 215 -2.10 -2.41 -40.86
C VAL A 215 -1.49 -3.43 -41.83
N GLN A 216 -1.97 -4.67 -41.81
CA GLN A 216 -1.47 -5.71 -42.71
C GLN A 216 -1.76 -5.40 -44.19
N ILE A 217 -2.95 -4.91 -44.50
CA ILE A 217 -3.34 -4.49 -45.85
C ILE A 217 -2.50 -3.29 -46.28
N MET A 218 -2.45 -2.25 -45.44
CA MET A 218 -1.74 -1.02 -45.75
C MET A 218 -0.22 -1.20 -45.87
N ALA A 219 0.36 -2.24 -45.26
CA ALA A 219 1.77 -2.57 -45.43
C ALA A 219 2.15 -2.97 -46.87
N GLN A 220 1.18 -3.37 -47.69
CA GLN A 220 1.39 -3.74 -49.11
C GLN A 220 1.24 -2.55 -50.06
N GLU A 221 0.68 -1.43 -49.58
CA GLU A 221 0.44 -0.24 -50.38
C GLU A 221 1.70 0.61 -50.57
N ASN A 222 1.65 1.56 -51.50
CA ASN A 222 2.78 2.46 -51.74
C ASN A 222 3.04 3.43 -50.56
N ALA A 223 4.22 4.04 -50.55
CA ALA A 223 4.68 4.88 -49.44
C ALA A 223 3.76 6.09 -49.13
N LEU A 224 3.09 6.66 -50.14
CA LEU A 224 2.17 7.80 -49.95
C LEU A 224 0.91 7.38 -49.20
N TRP A 225 0.33 6.23 -49.55
CA TRP A 225 -0.83 5.65 -48.87
C TRP A 225 -0.49 5.22 -47.45
N GLN A 226 0.68 4.58 -47.25
CA GLN A 226 1.18 4.24 -45.93
C GLN A 226 1.32 5.47 -45.03
N ARG A 227 1.86 6.59 -45.56
CA ARG A 227 2.03 7.82 -44.80
C ARG A 227 0.69 8.41 -44.36
N LYS A 228 -0.25 8.55 -45.30
CA LYS A 228 -1.61 9.05 -45.00
C LYS A 228 -2.33 8.19 -43.98
N PHE A 229 -2.21 6.87 -44.10
CA PHE A 229 -2.81 5.94 -43.14
C PHE A 229 -2.18 6.07 -41.74
N LYS A 230 -0.85 6.18 -41.63
CA LYS A 230 -0.18 6.42 -40.35
C LYS A 230 -0.62 7.74 -39.72
N GLU A 231 -0.74 8.81 -40.52
CA GLU A 231 -1.25 10.12 -40.06
C GLU A 231 -2.70 10.01 -39.55
N ALA A 232 -3.57 9.30 -40.26
CA ALA A 232 -4.97 9.08 -39.85
C ALA A 232 -5.07 8.24 -38.57
N MET A 233 -4.27 7.18 -38.47
CA MET A 233 -4.19 6.31 -37.30
C MET A 233 -3.71 7.06 -36.05
N VAL A 234 -2.68 7.90 -36.16
CA VAL A 234 -2.20 8.72 -35.03
C VAL A 234 -3.26 9.73 -34.57
N LYS A 235 -3.99 10.34 -35.50
CA LYS A 235 -5.08 11.27 -35.18
C LYS A 235 -6.28 10.57 -34.53
N GLY A 236 -6.68 9.41 -35.06
CA GLY A 236 -7.79 8.62 -34.52
C GLY A 236 -7.50 7.98 -33.17
N MET A 237 -6.24 7.66 -32.87
CA MET A 237 -5.81 7.11 -31.58
C MET A 237 -5.57 8.18 -30.49
N GLY A 238 -5.61 9.46 -30.86
CA GLY A 238 -5.48 10.58 -29.92
C GLY A 238 -6.81 11.18 -29.45
N ALA A 239 -7.94 10.65 -29.93
CA ALA A 239 -9.30 11.00 -29.50
C ALA A 239 -9.83 9.95 -28.51
#